data_AF-A0A9D6Q0M1-F1
#
_entry.id   AF-A0A9D6Q0M1-F1
#
_cell.length_a   1.000
_cell.length_b   1.000
_cell.length_c   1.000
_cell.angle_alpha   90.00
_cell.angle_beta   90.00
_cell.angle_gamma   90.00
#
_symmetry.space_group_name_H-M   'P 1'
#
loop_
_entity.id
_entity.type
_entity.pdbx_description
1 polymer ?
#
loop_
_entity_poly.entity_id
_entity_poly.type
_entity_poly.pdbx_seq_one_letter_code
_entity_poly.pdbx_strand_id
1 'polypeptide(L)'
;MNISSSKRYRLILSAVHMVYRLVNSTYTVKELTLRLTRLLCQFIRASSASIYILDTNKKSITGEASYNNQINIWRQGPGDLKAVYGLSASREVIGVTRGDTVFTHTCIGLPLVADDYLGAVFVRRWRGDKPFDAFDREMLSVFAEQAVTAVKNLQFNEGHEQVILGSIKSIGHFLKKKGGWGMTHTAAYTRIVRMLGRQLKVSREGMRSLEYASLLHDIGVIDIPFSILTKRGSLTSREFKIIRRHTAHSVALIKPVAFLKPVLPVILYHHEQYDGTGYPSGLKKEQIPLGARIIAVADAFEAMVQERPYRAPIAVDAAIGEIERNSGTQFDPRVVEAFLLLTRQRNFRKFLSLFRRQAYNAVHEY
;
A
#
# COMPACT_ATOMS: atom_id res chain seq x y z
N MET A 1 7.66 16.60 -46.04
CA MET A 1 6.67 15.62 -46.58
C MET A 1 5.42 15.65 -45.72
N ASN A 2 4.28 16.02 -46.32
CA ASN A 2 2.99 16.08 -45.62
C ASN A 2 2.47 14.65 -45.38
N ILE A 3 2.34 14.24 -44.11
CA ILE A 3 1.74 12.94 -43.77
C ILE A 3 0.26 12.99 -44.15
N SER A 4 -0.21 12.06 -45.00
CA SER A 4 -1.62 11.93 -45.40
C SER A 4 -2.54 11.83 -44.18
N SER A 5 -3.72 12.44 -44.18
CA SER A 5 -4.66 12.45 -43.06
C SER A 5 -4.93 11.05 -42.47
N SER A 6 -5.08 10.02 -43.30
CA SER A 6 -5.24 8.61 -42.88
C SER A 6 -4.09 8.07 -42.00
N LYS A 7 -2.85 8.48 -42.27
CA LYS A 7 -1.67 8.09 -41.45
C LYS A 7 -1.64 8.82 -40.11
N ARG A 8 -2.14 10.07 -40.05
CA ARG A 8 -2.24 10.86 -38.81
C ARG A 8 -3.25 10.25 -37.83
N TYR A 9 -4.44 9.86 -38.31
CA TYR A 9 -5.44 9.20 -37.48
C TYR A 9 -4.98 7.86 -36.89
N ARG A 10 -4.25 7.04 -37.67
CA ARG A 10 -3.68 5.78 -37.16
C ARG A 10 -2.66 6.01 -36.05
N LEU A 11 -1.86 7.08 -36.12
CA LEU A 11 -0.90 7.43 -35.07
C LEU A 11 -1.61 7.87 -33.79
N ILE A 12 -2.66 8.70 -33.89
CA ILE A 12 -3.48 9.09 -32.74
C ILE A 12 -4.09 7.85 -32.07
N LEU A 13 -4.72 6.96 -32.85
CA LEU A 13 -5.36 5.75 -32.30
C LEU A 13 -4.34 4.82 -31.63
N SER A 14 -3.15 4.67 -32.23
CA SER A 14 -2.06 3.89 -31.64
C SER A 14 -1.55 4.52 -30.34
N ALA A 15 -1.43 5.85 -30.28
CA ALA A 15 -1.05 6.57 -29.07
C ALA A 15 -2.06 6.33 -27.95
N VAL A 16 -3.35 6.52 -28.22
CA VAL A 16 -4.44 6.28 -27.26
C VAL A 16 -4.41 4.84 -26.75
N HIS A 17 -4.28 3.85 -27.64
CA HIS A 17 -4.25 2.45 -27.24
C HIS A 17 -2.99 2.10 -26.40
N MET A 18 -1.83 2.65 -26.73
CA MET A 18 -0.61 2.45 -25.93
C MET A 18 -0.72 3.11 -24.56
N VAL A 19 -1.30 4.32 -24.47
CA VAL A 19 -1.58 4.95 -23.17
C VAL A 19 -2.54 4.08 -22.38
N TYR A 20 -3.65 3.62 -22.96
CA TYR A 20 -4.61 2.74 -22.29
C TYR A 20 -3.94 1.47 -21.71
N ARG A 21 -3.08 0.80 -22.49
CA ARG A 21 -2.31 -0.37 -22.00
C ARG A 21 -1.37 0.02 -20.87
N LEU A 22 -0.76 1.20 -20.95
CA LEU A 22 0.10 1.72 -19.91
C LEU A 22 -0.67 1.89 -18.59
N VAL A 23 -1.81 2.59 -18.64
CA VAL A 23 -2.68 2.85 -17.49
C VAL A 23 -3.05 1.55 -16.79
N ASN A 24 -3.47 0.54 -17.57
CA ASN A 24 -3.89 -0.75 -17.02
C ASN A 24 -2.74 -1.66 -16.54
N SER A 25 -1.49 -1.27 -16.76
CA SER A 25 -0.30 -2.03 -16.33
C SER A 25 0.59 -1.28 -15.33
N THR A 26 0.22 -0.06 -14.95
CA THR A 26 0.94 0.75 -13.97
C THR A 26 0.09 1.02 -12.75
N TYR A 27 0.71 0.96 -11.57
CA TYR A 27 -0.02 1.00 -10.31
C TYR A 27 0.36 2.15 -9.38
N THR A 28 1.26 3.02 -9.83
CA THR A 28 1.70 4.20 -9.09
C THR A 28 1.84 5.37 -10.05
N VAL A 29 1.57 6.58 -9.56
CA VAL A 29 1.71 7.82 -10.36
C VAL A 29 3.15 7.96 -10.88
N LYS A 30 4.15 7.68 -10.04
CA LYS A 30 5.57 7.68 -10.43
C LYS A 30 5.86 6.79 -11.64
N GLU A 31 5.44 5.52 -11.59
CA GLU A 31 5.71 4.60 -12.68
C GLU A 31 4.98 4.99 -13.97
N LEU A 32 3.72 5.39 -13.85
CA LEU A 32 2.90 5.85 -14.97
C LEU A 32 3.57 7.04 -15.68
N THR A 33 3.87 8.11 -14.95
CA THR A 33 4.47 9.34 -15.48
C THR A 33 5.83 9.10 -16.15
N LEU A 34 6.69 8.26 -15.58
CA LEU A 34 7.98 7.89 -16.19
C LEU A 34 7.81 7.15 -17.52
N ARG A 35 6.80 6.27 -17.64
CA ARG A 35 6.57 5.57 -18.90
C ARG A 35 5.86 6.47 -19.93
N LEU A 36 4.99 7.38 -19.48
CA LEU A 36 4.34 8.38 -20.33
C LEU A 36 5.35 9.34 -20.98
N THR A 37 6.37 9.82 -20.26
CA THR A 37 7.40 10.71 -20.84
C THR A 37 8.16 10.04 -21.98
N ARG A 38 8.46 8.73 -21.87
CA ARG A 38 9.04 7.95 -22.97
C ARG A 38 8.11 7.87 -24.18
N LEU A 39 6.85 7.56 -23.92
CA LEU A 39 5.84 7.41 -24.96
C LEU A 39 5.62 8.73 -25.72
N LEU A 40 5.58 9.84 -24.99
CA LEU A 40 5.49 11.19 -25.56
C LEU A 40 6.66 11.49 -26.51
N CYS A 41 7.90 11.24 -26.09
CA CYS A 41 9.07 11.42 -26.95
C CYS A 41 8.99 10.60 -28.24
N GLN A 42 8.48 9.37 -28.17
CA GLN A 42 8.34 8.48 -29.34
C GLN A 42 7.28 8.97 -30.34
N PHE A 43 6.09 9.32 -29.85
CA PHE A 43 4.97 9.70 -30.72
C PHE A 43 5.12 11.12 -31.28
N ILE A 44 5.58 12.06 -30.46
CA ILE A 44 5.76 13.45 -30.86
C ILE A 44 7.14 13.65 -31.50
N ARG A 45 8.04 12.66 -31.47
CA ARG A 45 9.44 12.80 -31.93
C ARG A 45 10.11 14.00 -31.27
N ALA A 46 10.07 14.01 -29.94
CA ALA A 46 10.66 15.05 -29.10
C ALA A 46 11.97 14.57 -28.48
N SER A 47 12.93 15.48 -28.32
CA SER A 47 14.22 15.22 -27.69
C SER A 47 14.10 14.98 -26.19
N SER A 48 13.11 15.60 -25.55
CA SER A 48 12.79 15.33 -24.15
C SER A 48 11.32 15.57 -23.83
N ALA A 49 10.88 14.95 -22.74
CA ALA A 49 9.56 15.15 -22.16
C ALA A 49 9.64 15.17 -20.64
N SER A 50 8.84 16.04 -20.02
CA SER A 50 8.74 16.18 -18.57
C SER A 50 7.28 16.26 -18.14
N ILE A 51 6.92 15.56 -17.08
CA ILE A 51 5.61 15.62 -16.42
C ILE A 51 5.82 16.02 -14.96
N TYR A 52 5.17 17.11 -14.57
CA TYR A 52 5.14 17.62 -13.21
C TYR A 52 3.79 17.28 -12.58
N ILE A 53 3.79 16.74 -11.36
CA ILE A 53 2.59 16.41 -10.60
C ILE A 53 2.46 17.35 -9.40
N LEU A 54 1.27 17.91 -9.22
CA LEU A 54 0.92 18.81 -8.12
C LEU A 54 0.11 18.08 -7.05
N ASP A 55 0.34 18.46 -5.80
CA ASP A 55 -0.64 18.32 -4.72
C ASP A 55 -1.66 19.45 -4.89
N THR A 56 -2.89 19.09 -5.24
CA THR A 56 -3.98 20.05 -5.48
C THR A 56 -4.33 20.86 -4.23
N ASN A 57 -4.17 20.28 -3.03
CA ASN A 57 -4.47 20.95 -1.77
C ASN A 57 -3.37 21.94 -1.37
N LYS A 58 -2.10 21.56 -1.56
CA LYS A 58 -0.94 22.36 -1.14
C LYS A 58 -0.40 23.26 -2.25
N LYS A 59 -0.94 23.14 -3.46
CA LYS A 59 -0.45 23.79 -4.69
C LYS A 59 1.07 23.63 -4.83
N SER A 60 1.59 22.44 -4.51
CA SER A 60 3.02 22.16 -4.53
C SER A 60 3.36 20.97 -5.42
N ILE A 61 4.53 21.01 -6.08
CA ILE A 61 4.97 19.88 -6.90
C ILE A 61 5.40 18.74 -5.99
N THR A 62 4.77 17.58 -6.15
CA THR A 62 5.08 16.35 -5.40
C THR A 62 6.10 15.49 -6.12
N GLY A 63 6.20 15.61 -7.44
CA GLY A 63 7.20 14.92 -8.21
C GLY A 63 7.32 15.39 -9.65
N GLU A 64 8.48 15.13 -10.22
CA GLU A 64 8.84 15.38 -11.62
C GLU A 64 9.35 14.09 -12.24
N ALA A 65 8.71 13.65 -13.32
CA ALA A 65 9.21 12.63 -14.21
C ALA A 65 9.79 13.29 -15.46
N SER A 66 11.03 12.97 -15.81
CA SER A 66 11.70 13.53 -16.99
C SER A 66 12.39 12.43 -17.79
N TYR A 67 12.32 12.52 -19.12
CA TYR A 67 13.01 11.65 -20.07
C TYR A 67 13.72 12.50 -21.12
N ASN A 68 15.02 12.25 -21.33
CA ASN A 68 15.88 12.99 -22.27
C ASN A 68 16.32 12.12 -23.46
N ASN A 69 15.48 11.15 -23.85
CA ASN A 69 15.79 10.15 -24.87
C ASN A 69 16.90 9.12 -24.52
N GLN A 70 17.44 9.18 -23.30
CA GLN A 70 18.43 8.21 -22.80
C GLN A 70 17.98 7.60 -21.47
N ILE A 71 17.72 8.44 -20.47
CA ILE A 71 17.43 8.01 -19.11
C ILE A 71 16.12 8.61 -18.59
N ASN A 72 15.42 7.82 -17.77
CA ASN A 72 14.26 8.28 -17.01
C ASN A 72 14.71 8.74 -15.65
N ILE A 73 14.34 9.95 -15.27
CA ILE A 73 14.67 10.55 -13.98
C ILE A 73 13.36 10.83 -13.25
N TRP A 74 13.29 10.39 -12.00
CA TRP A 74 12.24 10.82 -11.06
C TRP A 74 12.86 11.67 -9.97
N ARG A 75 12.36 12.88 -9.78
CA ARG A 75 12.71 13.75 -8.65
C ARG A 75 11.49 13.90 -7.75
N GLN A 76 11.63 13.62 -6.45
CA GLN A 76 10.60 13.97 -5.47
C GLN A 76 10.66 15.48 -5.21
N GLY A 77 9.50 16.13 -5.20
CA GLY A 77 9.41 17.55 -4.88
C GLY A 77 9.46 17.79 -3.36
N PRO A 78 10.24 18.76 -2.85
CA PRO A 78 10.36 19.09 -1.42
C PRO A 78 9.15 19.85 -0.83
N GLY A 79 7.92 19.52 -1.21
CA GLY A 79 6.71 19.95 -0.50
C GLY A 79 6.27 21.41 -0.70
N ASP A 80 7.15 22.32 -1.15
CA ASP A 80 6.83 23.71 -1.53
C ASP A 80 7.44 24.04 -2.90
N LEU A 81 6.65 24.63 -3.81
CA LEU A 81 7.08 25.10 -5.15
C LEU A 81 8.36 25.96 -5.09
N LYS A 82 8.52 26.77 -4.04
CA LYS A 82 9.70 27.62 -3.83
C LYS A 82 10.94 26.83 -3.38
N ALA A 83 10.75 25.79 -2.58
CA ALA A 83 11.83 24.95 -2.06
C ALA A 83 12.32 23.90 -3.08
N VAL A 84 11.44 23.47 -4.01
CA VAL A 84 11.78 22.50 -5.08
C VAL A 84 12.85 23.03 -6.03
N TYR A 85 12.88 24.35 -6.21
CA TYR A 85 13.69 24.98 -7.24
C TYR A 85 14.31 26.27 -6.75
N GLY A 86 15.41 26.20 -5.99
CA GLY A 86 16.25 27.37 -5.74
C GLY A 86 16.45 28.15 -7.05
N LEU A 87 15.87 29.35 -7.14
CA LEU A 87 15.96 30.35 -8.23
C LEU A 87 15.78 29.87 -9.70
N SER A 88 15.46 28.60 -9.97
CA SER A 88 15.71 27.99 -11.29
C SER A 88 14.55 27.15 -11.88
N ALA A 89 13.34 27.21 -11.32
CA ALA A 89 12.17 26.83 -12.10
C ALA A 89 11.92 27.95 -13.10
N SER A 90 12.07 27.68 -14.39
CA SER A 90 11.70 28.64 -15.44
C SER A 90 10.26 29.08 -15.19
N ARG A 91 10.01 30.40 -15.16
CA ARG A 91 8.68 31.05 -15.02
C ARG A 91 7.58 30.33 -15.82
N GLU A 92 7.95 29.75 -16.95
CA GLU A 92 7.16 28.85 -17.79
C GLU A 92 6.47 27.69 -17.04
N VAL A 93 7.19 26.94 -16.20
CA VAL A 93 6.63 25.76 -15.49
C VAL A 93 5.56 26.21 -14.51
N ILE A 94 5.84 27.26 -13.74
CA ILE A 94 4.89 27.82 -12.78
C ILE A 94 3.64 28.34 -13.49
N GLY A 95 3.83 29.06 -14.61
CA GLY A 95 2.71 29.53 -15.44
C GLY A 95 1.84 28.37 -15.92
N VAL A 96 2.46 27.34 -16.52
CA VAL A 96 1.72 26.20 -17.07
C VAL A 96 0.99 25.42 -15.99
N THR A 97 1.59 25.22 -14.81
CA THR A 97 0.88 24.58 -13.67
C THR A 97 -0.31 25.38 -13.14
N ARG A 98 -0.49 26.63 -13.58
CA ARG A 98 -1.58 27.53 -13.22
C ARG A 98 -2.54 27.82 -14.37
N GLY A 99 -2.35 27.16 -15.52
CA GLY A 99 -3.23 27.26 -16.68
C GLY A 99 -2.63 27.93 -17.91
N ASP A 100 -1.41 28.46 -17.84
CA ASP A 100 -0.76 28.99 -19.04
C ASP A 100 -0.41 27.85 -20.01
N THR A 101 -0.22 28.20 -21.28
CA THR A 101 0.30 27.27 -22.30
C THR A 101 1.58 27.84 -22.90
N VAL A 102 2.54 26.98 -23.21
CA VAL A 102 3.77 27.36 -23.91
C VAL A 102 3.74 26.75 -25.30
N PHE A 103 3.84 27.59 -26.32
CA PHE A 103 4.01 27.15 -27.71
C PHE A 103 5.15 27.93 -28.36
N THR A 104 6.30 27.27 -28.51
CA THR A 104 7.44 27.80 -29.25
C THR A 104 7.87 26.79 -30.31
N HIS A 105 8.83 27.18 -31.15
CA HIS A 105 9.36 26.31 -32.20
C HIS A 105 9.97 25.01 -31.62
N THR A 106 10.48 25.06 -30.39
CA THR A 106 11.22 23.98 -29.74
C THR A 106 10.62 23.50 -28.42
N CYS A 107 9.49 24.06 -27.99
CA CYS A 107 8.83 23.68 -26.73
C CYS A 107 7.30 23.73 -26.88
N ILE A 108 6.64 22.67 -26.40
CA ILE A 108 5.21 22.73 -26.07
C ILE A 108 5.07 22.42 -24.58
N GLY A 109 4.30 23.24 -23.88
CA GLY A 109 3.91 23.03 -22.49
C GLY A 109 2.39 23.15 -22.33
N LEU A 110 1.74 22.14 -21.76
CA LEU A 110 0.31 22.12 -21.48
C LEU A 110 0.02 21.86 -20.01
N PRO A 111 -1.01 22.51 -19.43
CA PRO A 111 -1.51 22.16 -18.11
C PRO A 111 -2.18 20.78 -18.14
N LEU A 112 -2.06 20.03 -17.05
CA LEU A 112 -2.83 18.81 -16.82
C LEU A 112 -4.03 19.19 -15.94
N VAL A 113 -5.21 19.29 -16.54
CA VAL A 113 -6.42 19.82 -15.89
C VAL A 113 -7.49 18.74 -15.78
N ALA A 114 -8.00 18.52 -14.56
CA ALA A 114 -9.22 17.76 -14.31
C ALA A 114 -10.28 18.71 -13.70
N ASP A 115 -10.67 18.46 -12.44
CA ASP A 115 -11.50 19.41 -11.67
C ASP A 115 -10.62 20.58 -11.15
N ASP A 116 -9.34 20.28 -10.91
CA ASP A 116 -8.27 21.22 -10.53
C ASP A 116 -7.03 20.98 -11.42
N TYR A 117 -6.02 21.86 -11.31
CA TYR A 117 -4.70 21.67 -11.92
C TYR A 117 -3.93 20.53 -11.25
N LEU A 118 -3.81 19.40 -11.95
CA LEU A 118 -3.06 18.22 -11.49
C LEU A 118 -1.56 18.34 -11.75
N GLY A 119 -1.15 19.22 -12.66
CA GLY A 119 0.24 19.26 -13.09
C GLY A 119 0.48 19.99 -14.40
N ALA A 120 1.63 19.69 -15.00
CA ALA A 120 2.01 20.21 -16.31
C ALA A 120 2.78 19.14 -17.09
N VAL A 121 2.64 19.15 -18.41
CA VAL A 121 3.43 18.33 -19.33
C VAL A 121 4.19 19.23 -20.29
N PHE A 122 5.46 18.89 -20.52
CA PHE A 122 6.34 19.57 -21.46
C PHE A 122 6.95 18.57 -22.42
N VAL A 123 7.09 18.98 -23.68
CA VAL A 123 7.91 18.31 -24.69
C VAL A 123 8.83 19.32 -25.35
N ARG A 124 10.08 18.94 -25.58
CA ARG A 124 11.09 19.82 -26.16
C ARG A 124 11.83 19.13 -27.31
N ARG A 125 12.21 19.93 -28.31
CA ARG A 125 13.06 19.55 -29.45
C ARG A 125 14.35 20.36 -29.43
N TRP A 126 15.41 19.87 -30.07
CA TRP A 126 16.63 20.67 -30.24
C TRP A 126 16.37 21.82 -31.23
N ARG A 127 17.17 22.89 -31.17
CA ARG A 127 17.02 24.05 -32.07
C ARG A 127 17.16 23.71 -33.57
N GLY A 128 17.82 22.60 -33.91
CA GLY A 128 17.98 22.13 -35.29
C GLY A 128 16.88 21.18 -35.78
N ASP A 129 15.96 20.75 -34.91
CA ASP A 129 14.87 19.84 -35.30
C ASP A 129 13.74 20.58 -36.02
N LYS A 130 12.85 19.82 -36.67
CA LYS A 130 11.62 20.36 -37.26
C LYS A 130 10.81 21.10 -36.18
N PRO A 131 10.37 22.35 -36.42
CA PRO A 131 9.49 23.06 -35.50
C PRO A 131 8.22 22.28 -35.20
N PHE A 132 7.70 22.45 -33.98
CA PHE A 132 6.41 21.90 -33.60
C PHE A 132 5.29 22.46 -34.47
N ASP A 133 4.43 21.58 -34.99
CA ASP A 133 3.28 21.95 -35.81
C ASP A 133 1.94 21.73 -35.09
N ALA A 134 0.83 22.03 -35.76
CA ALA A 134 -0.50 21.87 -35.19
C ALA A 134 -0.83 20.42 -34.81
N PHE A 135 -0.30 19.44 -35.56
CA PHE A 135 -0.52 18.03 -35.26
C PHE A 135 0.26 17.60 -34.02
N ASP A 136 1.49 18.09 -33.83
CA ASP A 136 2.25 17.85 -32.60
C ASP A 136 1.50 18.36 -31.35
N ARG A 137 0.84 19.51 -31.46
CA ARG A 137 -0.01 20.08 -30.38
C ARG A 137 -1.24 19.24 -30.11
N GLU A 138 -1.95 18.82 -31.15
CA GLU A 138 -3.13 17.96 -31.04
C GLU A 138 -2.78 16.61 -30.39
N MET A 139 -1.69 15.99 -30.83
CA MET A 139 -1.16 14.78 -30.21
C MET A 139 -0.87 14.98 -28.72
N LEU A 140 -0.16 16.05 -28.35
CA LEU A 140 0.15 16.32 -26.95
C LEU A 140 -1.12 16.56 -26.12
N SER A 141 -2.14 17.23 -26.65
CA SER A 141 -3.42 17.45 -25.96
C SER A 141 -4.11 16.13 -25.64
N VAL A 142 -4.20 15.21 -26.62
CA VAL A 142 -4.77 13.87 -26.41
C VAL A 142 -3.99 13.11 -25.34
N PHE A 143 -2.65 13.15 -25.39
CA PHE A 143 -1.83 12.54 -24.35
C PHE A 143 -2.03 13.17 -22.97
N ALA A 144 -2.15 14.50 -22.91
CA ALA A 144 -2.38 15.23 -21.66
C ALA A 144 -3.71 14.82 -21.03
N GLU A 145 -4.80 14.76 -21.80
CA GLU A 145 -6.12 14.33 -21.33
C GLU A 145 -6.13 12.87 -20.82
N GLN A 146 -5.47 11.97 -21.56
CA GLN A 146 -5.34 10.58 -21.13
C GLN A 146 -4.45 10.43 -19.88
N ALA A 147 -3.37 11.21 -19.79
CA ALA A 147 -2.51 11.26 -18.61
C ALA A 147 -3.26 11.79 -17.39
N VAL A 148 -4.07 12.85 -17.55
CA VAL A 148 -4.95 13.39 -16.51
C VAL A 148 -5.88 12.30 -15.98
N THR A 149 -6.59 11.62 -16.87
CA THR A 149 -7.55 10.56 -16.50
C THR A 149 -6.86 9.43 -15.74
N ALA A 150 -5.69 9.01 -16.23
CA ALA A 150 -4.90 7.95 -15.62
C ALA A 150 -4.37 8.30 -14.23
N VAL A 151 -3.82 9.52 -14.08
CA VAL A 151 -3.31 10.02 -12.80
C VAL A 151 -4.46 10.16 -11.80
N LYS A 152 -5.61 10.71 -12.22
CA LYS A 152 -6.81 10.84 -11.38
C LYS A 152 -7.30 9.47 -10.92
N ASN A 153 -7.37 8.47 -11.81
CA ASN A 153 -7.77 7.11 -11.46
C ASN A 153 -6.84 6.46 -10.43
N LEU A 154 -5.53 6.65 -10.55
CA LEU A 154 -4.57 6.13 -9.58
C LEU A 154 -4.67 6.84 -8.23
N GLN A 155 -4.75 8.18 -8.23
CA GLN A 155 -4.91 8.97 -7.00
C GLN A 155 -6.24 8.67 -6.29
N PHE A 156 -7.34 8.51 -7.05
CA PHE A 156 -8.65 8.16 -6.52
C PHE A 156 -8.64 6.77 -5.88
N ASN A 157 -8.03 5.78 -6.54
CA ASN A 157 -7.87 4.44 -5.97
C ASN A 157 -7.04 4.46 -4.68
N GLU A 158 -5.94 5.22 -4.63
CA GLU A 158 -5.15 5.39 -3.40
C GLU A 158 -5.94 6.08 -2.28
N GLY A 159 -6.69 7.14 -2.60
CA GLY A 159 -7.56 7.85 -1.65
C GLY A 159 -8.65 6.95 -1.07
N HIS A 160 -9.31 6.15 -1.92
CA HIS A 160 -10.31 5.17 -1.49
C HIS A 160 -9.72 4.13 -0.54
N GLU A 161 -8.53 3.61 -0.83
CA GLU A 161 -7.83 2.66 0.04
C GLU A 161 -7.52 3.28 1.41
N GLN A 162 -7.12 4.56 1.45
CA GLN A 162 -6.89 5.28 2.71
C GLN A 162 -8.18 5.53 3.51
N VAL A 163 -9.27 5.92 2.86
CA VAL A 163 -10.58 6.11 3.54
C VAL A 163 -11.08 4.79 4.12
N ILE A 164 -10.95 3.70 3.36
CA ILE A 164 -11.31 2.35 3.82
C ILE A 164 -10.45 1.94 5.01
N LEU A 165 -9.12 2.06 4.92
CA LEU A 165 -8.20 1.74 6.01
C LEU A 165 -8.46 2.63 7.24
N GLY A 166 -8.73 3.91 7.04
CA GLY A 166 -9.11 4.85 8.10
C GLY A 166 -10.41 4.44 8.80
N SER A 167 -11.40 3.96 8.03
CA SER A 167 -12.67 3.46 8.56
C SER A 167 -12.47 2.18 9.37
N ILE A 168 -11.72 1.20 8.84
CA ILE A 168 -11.37 -0.04 9.55
C ILE A 168 -10.64 0.27 10.86
N LYS A 169 -9.65 1.17 10.83
CA LYS A 169 -8.92 1.59 12.04
C LYS A 169 -9.83 2.30 13.04
N SER A 170 -10.77 3.11 12.58
CA SER A 170 -11.73 3.81 13.45
C SER A 170 -12.68 2.83 14.14
N ILE A 171 -13.16 1.82 13.42
CA ILE A 171 -13.94 0.72 14.01
C ILE A 171 -13.09 -0.03 15.04
N GLY A 172 -11.85 -0.41 14.70
CA GLY A 172 -10.93 -1.03 15.65
C GLY A 172 -10.71 -0.18 16.91
N HIS A 173 -10.57 1.13 16.76
CA HIS A 173 -10.43 2.05 17.89
C HIS A 173 -11.71 2.16 18.73
N PHE A 174 -12.88 2.20 18.10
CA PHE A 174 -14.16 2.18 18.81
C PHE A 174 -14.34 0.88 19.61
N LEU A 175 -13.98 -0.26 19.02
CA LEU A 175 -14.00 -1.56 19.68
C LEU A 175 -13.04 -1.60 20.87
N LYS A 176 -11.83 -1.04 20.73
CA LYS A 176 -10.88 -0.87 21.84
C LYS A 176 -11.50 -0.10 23.01
N LYS A 177 -12.23 0.99 22.72
CA LYS A 177 -12.86 1.85 23.74
C LYS A 177 -14.02 1.15 24.46
N LYS A 178 -14.79 0.31 23.76
CA LYS A 178 -15.94 -0.39 24.34
C LYS A 178 -15.62 -1.72 25.01
N GLY A 179 -14.63 -2.45 24.52
CA GLY A 179 -14.42 -3.87 24.86
C GLY A 179 -13.46 -4.14 26.02
N GLY A 180 -12.79 -3.12 26.54
CA GLY A 180 -11.71 -3.33 27.51
C GLY A 180 -10.56 -4.17 26.95
N TRP A 181 -9.60 -4.43 27.82
CA TRP A 181 -8.29 -5.01 27.53
C TRP A 181 -8.29 -6.22 26.56
N GLY A 182 -7.43 -6.20 25.52
CA GLY A 182 -7.12 -7.38 24.70
C GLY A 182 -7.72 -7.46 23.29
N MET A 183 -8.48 -6.45 22.83
CA MET A 183 -9.17 -6.51 21.52
C MET A 183 -8.40 -5.91 20.33
N THR A 184 -7.19 -5.37 20.51
CA THR A 184 -6.47 -4.75 19.38
C THR A 184 -4.96 -4.95 19.45
N HIS A 185 -4.41 -5.40 18.34
CA HIS A 185 -2.98 -5.43 18.07
C HIS A 185 -2.39 -4.03 17.95
N THR A 186 -1.11 -3.90 18.28
CA THR A 186 -0.39 -2.64 18.12
C THR A 186 -0.11 -2.33 16.65
N ALA A 187 0.10 -1.05 16.29
CA ALA A 187 0.62 -0.69 14.96
C ALA A 187 1.93 -1.43 14.62
N ALA A 188 2.66 -1.86 15.65
CA ALA A 188 3.86 -2.62 15.54
C ALA A 188 3.60 -4.09 15.12
N TYR A 189 2.50 -4.71 15.52
CA TYR A 189 2.09 -6.03 15.02
C TYR A 189 1.82 -6.03 13.52
N THR A 190 1.04 -5.08 13.00
CA THR A 190 0.82 -4.95 11.54
C THR A 190 2.14 -4.81 10.79
N ARG A 191 3.13 -4.13 11.39
CA ARG A 191 4.48 -4.04 10.82
C ARG A 191 5.21 -5.38 10.79
N ILE A 192 5.11 -6.22 11.84
CA ILE A 192 5.68 -7.57 11.84
C ILE A 192 5.07 -8.41 10.71
N VAL A 193 3.74 -8.44 10.61
CA VAL A 193 3.00 -9.14 9.55
C VAL A 193 3.47 -8.71 8.16
N ARG A 194 3.60 -7.39 7.93
CA ARG A 194 4.07 -6.85 6.65
C ARG A 194 5.52 -7.22 6.33
N MET A 195 6.39 -7.25 7.34
CA MET A 195 7.79 -7.63 7.14
C MET A 195 7.92 -9.12 6.81
N LEU A 196 7.16 -9.98 7.48
CA LEU A 196 7.08 -11.41 7.18
C LEU A 196 6.54 -11.66 5.76
N GLY A 197 5.43 -11.02 5.40
CA GLY A 197 4.86 -11.17 4.05
C GLY A 197 5.84 -10.76 2.94
N ARG A 198 6.62 -9.68 3.16
CA ARG A 198 7.68 -9.27 2.23
C ARG A 198 8.83 -10.29 2.16
N GLN A 199 9.28 -10.79 3.29
CA GLN A 199 10.35 -11.80 3.36
C GLN A 199 9.93 -13.09 2.62
N LEU A 200 8.66 -13.47 2.73
CA LEU A 200 8.06 -14.63 2.07
C LEU A 200 7.59 -14.36 0.63
N LYS A 201 7.87 -13.16 0.09
CA LYS A 201 7.51 -12.74 -1.28
C LYS A 201 6.02 -12.90 -1.60
N VAL A 202 5.15 -12.60 -0.63
CA VAL A 202 3.70 -12.58 -0.81
C VAL A 202 3.33 -11.55 -1.89
N SER A 203 2.38 -11.90 -2.76
CA SER A 203 1.90 -11.01 -3.82
C SER A 203 1.33 -9.70 -3.24
N ARG A 204 1.24 -8.65 -4.05
CA ARG A 204 0.67 -7.36 -3.58
C ARG A 204 -0.75 -7.50 -3.05
N GLU A 205 -1.58 -8.32 -3.71
CA GLU A 205 -2.94 -8.60 -3.25
C GLU A 205 -2.95 -9.40 -1.94
N GLY A 206 -2.05 -10.38 -1.80
CA GLY A 206 -1.85 -11.10 -0.54
C GLY A 206 -1.34 -10.19 0.58
N MET A 207 -0.48 -9.21 0.27
CA MET A 207 0.00 -8.20 1.22
C MET A 207 -1.13 -7.29 1.72
N ARG A 208 -2.05 -6.89 0.84
CA ARG A 208 -3.27 -6.17 1.24
C ARG A 208 -4.16 -7.03 2.14
N SER A 209 -4.36 -8.28 1.77
CA SER A 209 -5.12 -9.24 2.58
C SER A 209 -4.50 -9.43 3.97
N LEU A 210 -3.17 -9.54 4.05
CA LEU A 210 -2.44 -9.60 5.32
C LEU A 210 -2.62 -8.33 6.16
N GLU A 211 -2.58 -7.16 5.54
CA GLU A 211 -2.81 -5.88 6.24
C GLU A 211 -4.23 -5.82 6.80
N TYR A 212 -5.25 -6.16 6.02
CA TYR A 212 -6.62 -6.23 6.52
C TYR A 212 -6.81 -7.29 7.61
N ALA A 213 -6.24 -8.48 7.44
CA ALA A 213 -6.30 -9.55 8.44
C ALA A 213 -5.69 -9.10 9.77
N SER A 214 -4.55 -8.39 9.71
CA SER A 214 -3.87 -7.88 10.90
C SER A 214 -4.73 -6.91 11.73
N LEU A 215 -5.74 -6.30 11.11
CA LEU A 215 -6.64 -5.36 11.77
C LEU A 215 -7.96 -5.99 12.20
N LEU A 216 -8.37 -7.10 11.57
CA LEU A 216 -9.74 -7.59 11.62
C LEU A 216 -9.90 -9.03 12.12
N HIS A 217 -8.81 -9.80 12.27
CA HIS A 217 -8.94 -11.24 12.56
C HIS A 217 -9.70 -11.55 13.86
N ASP A 218 -9.56 -10.68 14.87
CA ASP A 218 -10.20 -10.83 16.18
C ASP A 218 -11.46 -9.96 16.38
N ILE A 219 -12.04 -9.38 15.32
CA ILE A 219 -13.25 -8.54 15.46
C ILE A 219 -14.44 -9.29 16.08
N GLY A 220 -14.53 -10.60 15.85
CA GLY A 220 -15.55 -11.49 16.41
C GLY A 220 -15.45 -11.70 17.93
N VAL A 221 -14.39 -11.22 18.58
CA VAL A 221 -14.27 -11.21 20.04
C VAL A 221 -15.36 -10.35 20.69
N ILE A 222 -15.97 -9.41 19.96
CA ILE A 222 -17.09 -8.58 20.44
C ILE A 222 -18.27 -9.40 20.99
N ASP A 223 -18.49 -10.60 20.47
CA ASP A 223 -19.59 -11.47 20.90
C ASP A 223 -19.23 -12.35 22.11
N ILE A 224 -17.98 -12.30 22.58
CA ILE A 224 -17.53 -13.10 23.74
C ILE A 224 -17.84 -12.32 25.03
N PRO A 225 -18.47 -12.97 26.03
CA PRO A 225 -18.71 -12.34 27.33
C PRO A 225 -17.43 -11.79 27.96
N PHE A 226 -17.49 -10.54 28.43
CA PHE A 226 -16.35 -9.86 29.06
C PHE A 226 -15.74 -10.66 30.22
N SER A 227 -16.59 -11.28 31.05
CA SER A 227 -16.15 -12.12 32.18
C SER A 227 -15.28 -13.32 31.76
N ILE A 228 -15.47 -13.83 30.54
CA ILE A 228 -14.64 -14.90 29.97
C ILE A 228 -13.32 -14.32 29.46
N LEU A 229 -13.35 -13.18 28.77
CA LEU A 229 -12.15 -12.53 28.21
C LEU A 229 -11.18 -12.03 29.29
N THR A 230 -11.69 -11.55 30.42
CA THR A 230 -10.87 -11.02 31.51
C THR A 230 -10.56 -12.01 32.61
N LYS A 231 -10.87 -13.30 32.40
CA LYS A 231 -10.64 -14.34 33.42
C LYS A 231 -9.14 -14.48 33.70
N ARG A 232 -8.75 -14.39 34.99
CA ARG A 232 -7.35 -14.50 35.42
C ARG A 232 -6.85 -15.95 35.61
N GLY A 233 -7.74 -16.93 35.51
CA GLY A 233 -7.42 -18.35 35.63
C GLY A 233 -7.72 -19.13 34.35
N SER A 234 -7.43 -20.43 34.36
CA SER A 234 -7.68 -21.31 33.21
C SER A 234 -9.15 -21.29 32.78
N LEU A 235 -9.34 -21.29 31.46
CA LEU A 235 -10.65 -21.43 30.85
C LEU A 235 -11.11 -22.89 30.98
N THR A 236 -12.38 -23.06 31.32
CA THR A 236 -13.06 -24.35 31.25
C THR A 236 -13.22 -24.76 29.78
N SER A 237 -13.43 -26.06 29.53
CA SER A 237 -13.71 -26.54 28.17
C SER A 237 -14.91 -25.85 27.51
N ARG A 238 -15.92 -25.43 28.29
CA ARG A 238 -17.08 -24.69 27.80
C ARG A 238 -16.73 -23.25 27.41
N GLU A 239 -15.99 -22.54 28.25
CA GLU A 239 -15.52 -21.18 27.97
C GLU A 239 -14.58 -21.16 26.76
N PHE A 240 -13.67 -22.14 26.66
CA PHE A 240 -12.78 -22.28 25.51
C PHE A 240 -13.55 -22.52 24.20
N LYS A 241 -14.61 -23.32 24.22
CA LYS A 241 -15.51 -23.49 23.05
C LYS A 241 -16.20 -22.19 22.64
N ILE A 242 -16.49 -21.28 23.58
CA ILE A 242 -17.06 -19.96 23.27
C ILE A 242 -16.00 -19.10 22.59
N ILE A 243 -14.79 -19.03 23.16
CA ILE A 243 -13.70 -18.22 22.58
C ILE A 243 -13.37 -18.66 21.16
N ARG A 244 -13.28 -19.96 20.88
CA ARG A 244 -12.96 -20.49 19.54
C ARG A 244 -13.91 -20.00 18.42
N ARG A 245 -15.13 -19.58 18.77
CA ARG A 245 -16.13 -19.10 17.81
C ARG A 245 -15.79 -17.74 17.22
N HIS A 246 -14.90 -16.95 17.83
CA HIS A 246 -14.58 -15.60 17.32
C HIS A 246 -14.09 -15.65 15.86
N THR A 247 -13.34 -16.68 15.45
CA THR A 247 -12.88 -16.83 14.05
C THR A 247 -14.05 -16.82 13.07
N ALA A 248 -15.07 -17.64 13.33
CA ALA A 248 -16.27 -17.73 12.51
C ALA A 248 -17.14 -16.46 12.61
N HIS A 249 -17.20 -15.85 13.79
CA HIS A 249 -17.94 -14.60 13.99
C HIS A 249 -17.25 -13.42 13.26
N SER A 250 -15.92 -13.32 13.30
CA SER A 250 -15.13 -12.36 12.54
C SER A 250 -15.45 -12.49 11.05
N VAL A 251 -15.47 -13.71 10.51
CA VAL A 251 -15.87 -13.95 9.13
C VAL A 251 -17.31 -13.51 8.87
N ALA A 252 -18.26 -13.84 9.75
CA ALA A 252 -19.66 -13.47 9.58
C ALA A 252 -19.86 -11.95 9.54
N LEU A 253 -19.15 -11.21 10.39
CA LEU A 253 -19.18 -9.74 10.44
C LEU A 253 -18.58 -9.10 9.18
N ILE A 254 -17.53 -9.70 8.62
CA ILE A 254 -16.77 -9.13 7.49
C ILE A 254 -17.35 -9.55 6.13
N LYS A 255 -17.95 -10.74 6.04
CA LYS A 255 -18.46 -11.35 4.80
C LYS A 255 -19.37 -10.45 3.94
N PRO A 256 -20.23 -9.56 4.49
CA PRO A 256 -21.04 -8.65 3.69
C PRO A 256 -20.22 -7.63 2.88
N VAL A 257 -18.98 -7.33 3.31
CA VAL A 257 -18.12 -6.35 2.66
C VAL A 257 -17.36 -7.01 1.50
N ALA A 258 -17.83 -6.79 0.26
CA ALA A 258 -17.37 -7.52 -0.93
C ALA A 258 -15.86 -7.50 -1.14
N PHE A 259 -15.20 -6.36 -0.95
CA PHE A 259 -13.74 -6.24 -1.16
C PHE A 259 -12.90 -6.93 -0.08
N LEU A 260 -13.49 -7.28 1.07
CA LEU A 260 -12.82 -8.04 2.14
C LEU A 260 -12.99 -9.55 1.99
N LYS A 261 -13.75 -10.04 1.00
CA LYS A 261 -13.88 -11.48 0.76
C LYS A 261 -12.54 -12.22 0.62
N PRO A 262 -11.50 -11.69 -0.06
CA PRO A 262 -10.20 -12.35 -0.17
C PRO A 262 -9.50 -12.58 1.17
N VAL A 263 -9.80 -11.78 2.21
CA VAL A 263 -9.16 -11.91 3.52
C VAL A 263 -9.82 -12.95 4.42
N LEU A 264 -11.06 -13.37 4.13
CA LEU A 264 -11.83 -14.27 5.00
C LEU A 264 -11.12 -15.59 5.34
N PRO A 265 -10.44 -16.29 4.41
CA PRO A 265 -9.72 -17.51 4.75
C PRO A 265 -8.56 -17.26 5.72
N VAL A 266 -7.89 -16.11 5.61
CA VAL A 266 -6.81 -15.75 6.55
C VAL A 266 -7.38 -15.59 7.95
N ILE A 267 -8.52 -14.93 8.07
CA ILE A 267 -9.20 -14.68 9.35
C ILE A 267 -9.80 -15.96 9.93
N LEU A 268 -10.40 -16.83 9.12
CA LEU A 268 -11.04 -18.04 9.61
C LEU A 268 -10.04 -19.01 10.22
N TYR A 269 -8.86 -19.12 9.60
CA TYR A 269 -7.90 -20.20 9.85
C TYR A 269 -6.64 -19.74 10.61
N HIS A 270 -6.61 -18.51 11.15
CA HIS A 270 -5.41 -18.01 11.83
C HIS A 270 -5.06 -18.74 13.14
N HIS A 271 -5.99 -19.54 13.68
CA HIS A 271 -5.75 -20.44 14.82
C HIS A 271 -5.62 -21.92 14.43
N GLU A 272 -5.52 -22.23 13.13
CA GLU A 272 -5.07 -23.55 12.70
C GLU A 272 -3.58 -23.72 13.06
N GLN A 273 -3.22 -24.91 13.51
CA GLN A 273 -1.84 -25.27 13.83
C GLN A 273 -1.26 -26.11 12.70
N TYR A 274 0.03 -25.96 12.42
CA TYR A 274 0.67 -26.61 11.27
C TYR A 274 0.54 -28.14 11.28
N ASP A 275 0.46 -28.76 12.45
CA ASP A 275 0.23 -30.20 12.66
C ASP A 275 -1.26 -30.64 12.60
N GLY A 276 -2.19 -29.69 12.50
CA GLY A 276 -3.64 -29.87 12.45
C GLY A 276 -4.34 -30.08 13.77
N THR A 277 -3.70 -29.76 14.89
CA THR A 277 -4.34 -29.76 16.21
C THR A 277 -5.11 -28.46 16.51
N GLY A 278 -5.05 -27.49 15.59
CA GLY A 278 -5.71 -26.20 15.69
C GLY A 278 -7.20 -26.21 15.38
N TYR A 279 -7.75 -25.03 15.12
CA TYR A 279 -9.17 -24.82 14.88
C TYR A 279 -9.42 -23.68 13.88
N PRO A 280 -10.61 -23.60 13.24
CA PRO A 280 -11.84 -24.36 13.47
C PRO A 280 -11.95 -25.72 12.78
N SER A 281 -11.17 -25.99 11.74
CA SER A 281 -11.33 -27.12 10.81
C SER A 281 -10.24 -28.19 10.95
N GLY A 282 -9.17 -27.95 11.71
CA GLY A 282 -8.08 -28.92 11.88
C GLY A 282 -7.25 -29.07 10.61
N LEU A 283 -7.08 -27.98 9.85
CA LEU A 283 -6.30 -27.96 8.62
C LEU A 283 -4.83 -28.25 8.92
N LYS A 284 -4.17 -29.01 8.04
CA LYS A 284 -2.77 -29.42 8.20
C LYS A 284 -1.87 -28.78 7.16
N LYS A 285 -0.70 -28.32 7.62
CA LYS A 285 0.39 -27.82 6.78
C LYS A 285 -0.08 -26.78 5.76
N GLU A 286 0.12 -27.04 4.46
CA GLU A 286 -0.21 -26.13 3.37
C GLU A 286 -1.70 -26.02 3.05
N GLN A 287 -2.56 -26.84 3.67
CA GLN A 287 -4.01 -26.62 3.65
C GLN A 287 -4.36 -25.29 4.33
N ILE A 288 -3.54 -24.84 5.28
CA ILE A 288 -3.68 -23.55 5.93
C ILE A 288 -3.18 -22.46 4.96
N PRO A 289 -4.00 -21.44 4.65
CA PRO A 289 -3.57 -20.33 3.81
C PRO A 289 -2.28 -19.70 4.35
N LEU A 290 -1.35 -19.34 3.45
CA LEU A 290 -0.08 -18.73 3.85
C LEU A 290 -0.29 -17.50 4.73
N GLY A 291 -1.31 -16.69 4.43
CA GLY A 291 -1.64 -15.53 5.25
C GLY A 291 -1.99 -15.90 6.70
N ALA A 292 -2.77 -16.97 6.92
CA ALA A 292 -3.12 -17.44 8.26
C ALA A 292 -1.89 -17.95 9.03
N ARG A 293 -0.99 -18.67 8.35
CA ARG A 293 0.29 -19.11 8.94
C ARG A 293 1.19 -17.94 9.36
N ILE A 294 1.21 -16.85 8.60
CA ILE A 294 1.93 -15.62 8.94
C ILE A 294 1.30 -14.93 10.16
N ILE A 295 -0.03 -14.79 10.17
CA ILE A 295 -0.78 -14.18 11.28
C ILE A 295 -0.56 -14.97 12.57
N ALA A 296 -0.59 -16.30 12.54
CA ALA A 296 -0.38 -17.16 13.70
C ALA A 296 0.97 -16.90 14.40
N VAL A 297 2.06 -16.78 13.62
CA VAL A 297 3.40 -16.49 14.17
C VAL A 297 3.46 -15.07 14.76
N ALA A 298 2.92 -14.08 14.05
CA ALA A 298 2.93 -12.70 14.50
C ALA A 298 2.08 -12.50 15.76
N ASP A 299 0.91 -13.15 15.83
CA ASP A 299 -0.03 -13.07 16.95
C ASP A 299 0.55 -13.75 18.20
N ALA A 300 1.09 -14.96 18.05
CA ALA A 300 1.76 -15.65 19.15
C ALA A 300 2.95 -14.83 19.70
N PHE A 301 3.74 -14.20 18.83
CA PHE A 301 4.83 -13.33 19.26
C PHE A 301 4.31 -12.17 20.10
N GLU A 302 3.32 -11.42 19.59
CA GLU A 302 2.75 -10.27 20.29
C GLU A 302 2.12 -10.70 21.63
N ALA A 303 1.37 -11.81 21.63
CA ALA A 303 0.74 -12.37 22.82
C ALA A 303 1.75 -12.70 23.94
N MET A 304 2.99 -13.07 23.58
CA MET A 304 4.04 -13.39 24.54
C MET A 304 4.74 -12.15 25.11
N VAL A 305 4.97 -11.12 24.29
CA VAL A 305 5.76 -9.96 24.70
C VAL A 305 4.92 -8.79 25.23
N GLN A 306 3.60 -8.86 25.09
CA GLN A 306 2.66 -7.92 25.70
C GLN A 306 2.16 -8.43 27.04
N GLU A 307 1.88 -7.48 27.94
CA GLU A 307 1.20 -7.79 29.18
C GLU A 307 -0.20 -8.35 28.86
N ARG A 308 -0.58 -9.39 29.61
CA ARG A 308 -1.85 -10.12 29.78
C ARG A 308 -2.57 -9.81 31.10
N PRO A 309 -3.91 -9.67 31.26
CA PRO A 309 -4.52 -9.66 32.61
C PRO A 309 -4.20 -10.91 33.45
N TYR A 310 -3.86 -12.00 32.77
CA TYR A 310 -3.56 -13.32 33.32
C TYR A 310 -2.09 -13.73 33.17
N ARG A 311 -1.22 -12.92 32.53
CA ARG A 311 0.17 -13.31 32.25
C ARG A 311 1.08 -12.10 32.08
N ALA A 312 2.20 -12.08 32.80
CA ALA A 312 3.25 -11.09 32.60
C ALA A 312 3.97 -11.31 31.25
N PRO A 313 4.41 -10.23 30.57
CA PRO A 313 5.12 -10.35 29.30
C PRO A 313 6.47 -11.07 29.50
N ILE A 314 6.85 -11.92 28.55
CA ILE A 314 8.19 -12.54 28.54
C ILE A 314 9.17 -11.72 27.70
N ALA A 315 10.47 -11.96 27.91
CA ALA A 315 11.52 -11.29 27.15
C ALA A 315 11.44 -11.62 25.65
N VAL A 316 11.80 -10.66 24.79
CA VAL A 316 11.79 -10.81 23.33
C VAL A 316 12.58 -12.05 22.88
N ASP A 317 13.80 -12.24 23.41
CA ASP A 317 14.62 -13.41 23.04
C ASP A 317 13.97 -14.73 23.49
N ALA A 318 13.26 -14.74 24.62
CA ALA A 318 12.50 -15.92 25.08
C ALA A 318 11.30 -16.21 24.18
N ALA A 319 10.58 -15.18 23.73
CA ALA A 319 9.47 -15.31 22.77
C ALA A 319 9.96 -15.81 21.40
N ILE A 320 11.11 -15.34 20.93
CA ILE A 320 11.75 -15.84 19.70
C ILE A 320 12.08 -17.33 19.86
N GLY A 321 12.69 -17.73 20.99
CA GLY A 321 13.00 -19.13 21.27
C GLY A 321 11.77 -20.02 21.36
N GLU A 322 10.64 -19.52 21.88
CA GLU A 322 9.37 -20.27 21.91
C GLU A 322 8.81 -20.51 20.49
N ILE A 323 8.88 -19.50 19.62
CA ILE A 323 8.46 -19.66 18.21
C ILE A 323 9.34 -20.68 17.49
N GLU A 324 10.65 -20.64 17.72
CA GLU A 324 11.60 -21.60 17.15
C GLU A 324 11.33 -23.03 17.62
N ARG A 325 11.08 -23.23 18.94
CA ARG A 325 10.75 -24.54 19.51
C ARG A 325 9.48 -25.16 18.94
N ASN A 326 8.48 -24.35 18.61
CA ASN A 326 7.19 -24.81 18.08
C ASN A 326 7.14 -24.83 16.53
N SER A 327 8.30 -24.77 15.88
CA SER A 327 8.44 -24.93 14.43
C SER A 327 8.09 -26.36 14.00
N GLY A 328 7.18 -26.50 13.03
CA GLY A 328 6.72 -27.79 12.51
C GLY A 328 5.55 -28.41 13.27
N THR A 329 5.21 -27.89 14.45
CA THR A 329 4.02 -28.28 15.23
C THR A 329 2.96 -27.18 15.15
N GLN A 330 3.09 -26.14 15.98
CA GLN A 330 2.17 -25.02 15.97
C GLN A 330 2.37 -24.15 14.73
N PHE A 331 3.63 -23.89 14.36
CA PHE A 331 3.97 -22.93 13.32
C PHE A 331 4.58 -23.59 12.08
N ASP A 332 4.33 -22.98 10.92
CA ASP A 332 4.98 -23.37 9.67
C ASP A 332 6.50 -23.08 9.75
N PRO A 333 7.36 -24.10 9.55
CA PRO A 333 8.81 -23.92 9.55
C PRO A 333 9.32 -22.83 8.60
N ARG A 334 8.68 -22.65 7.44
CA ARG A 334 9.07 -21.62 6.46
C ARG A 334 8.79 -20.20 6.98
N VAL A 335 7.70 -20.04 7.72
CA VAL A 335 7.35 -18.74 8.32
C VAL A 335 8.25 -18.46 9.52
N VAL A 336 8.54 -19.48 10.33
CA VAL A 336 9.49 -19.39 11.45
C VAL A 336 10.88 -19.01 10.95
N GLU A 337 11.39 -19.67 9.91
CA GLU A 337 12.68 -19.34 9.31
C GLU A 337 12.73 -17.88 8.83
N ALA A 338 11.68 -17.43 8.13
CA ALA A 338 11.57 -16.04 7.71
C ALA A 338 11.55 -15.07 8.90
N PHE A 339 10.85 -15.40 9.98
CA PHE A 339 10.83 -14.62 11.21
C PHE A 339 12.22 -14.53 11.84
N LEU A 340 12.92 -15.66 12.00
CA LEU A 340 14.27 -15.71 12.55
C LEU A 340 15.27 -14.91 11.71
N LEU A 341 15.19 -15.00 10.37
CA LEU A 341 16.01 -14.18 9.49
C LEU A 341 15.78 -12.68 9.69
N LEU A 342 14.53 -12.25 9.90
CA LEU A 342 14.24 -10.86 10.23
C LEU A 342 14.84 -10.46 11.58
N THR A 343 14.77 -11.31 12.61
CA THR A 343 15.34 -11.01 13.96
C THR A 343 16.85 -10.80 13.96
N ARG A 344 17.57 -11.35 12.98
CA ARG A 344 19.01 -11.14 12.80
C ARG A 344 19.34 -9.75 12.23
N GLN A 345 18.38 -9.08 11.59
CA GLN A 345 18.57 -7.73 11.07
C GLN A 345 18.56 -6.70 12.21
N ARG A 346 19.64 -5.92 12.32
CA ARG A 346 19.82 -4.91 13.39
C ARG A 346 18.61 -3.97 13.54
N ASN A 347 18.05 -3.51 12.42
CA ASN A 347 16.91 -2.60 12.42
C ASN A 347 15.62 -3.25 12.95
N PHE A 348 15.38 -4.51 12.61
CA PHE A 348 14.20 -5.23 13.09
C PHE A 348 14.36 -5.62 14.55
N ARG A 349 15.56 -6.06 14.96
CA ARG A 349 15.84 -6.38 16.38
C ARG A 349 15.68 -5.17 17.29
N LYS A 350 16.14 -4.00 16.85
CA LYS A 350 15.91 -2.72 17.55
C LYS A 350 14.42 -2.37 17.61
N PHE A 351 13.67 -2.65 16.55
CA PHE A 351 12.21 -2.45 16.55
C PHE A 351 11.50 -3.38 17.55
N LEU A 352 11.87 -4.66 17.59
CA LEU A 352 11.30 -5.62 18.57
C LEU A 352 11.64 -5.25 20.02
N SER A 353 12.83 -4.70 20.30
CA SER A 353 13.17 -4.28 21.66
C SER A 353 12.41 -3.01 22.10
N LEU A 354 12.09 -2.12 21.16
CA LEU A 354 11.26 -0.92 21.42
C LEU A 354 9.77 -1.25 21.54
N PHE A 355 9.32 -2.36 20.93
CA PHE A 355 7.95 -2.88 21.02
C PHE A 355 7.46 -2.97 22.46
N ARG A 356 8.32 -3.49 23.36
CA ARG A 356 8.03 -3.64 24.80
C ARG A 356 7.75 -2.29 25.49
N ARG A 357 8.46 -1.22 25.12
CA ARG A 357 8.29 0.12 25.72
C ARG A 357 7.01 0.81 25.29
N GLN A 358 6.60 0.66 24.02
CA GLN A 358 5.35 1.25 23.53
C GLN A 358 4.11 0.53 24.06
N ALA A 359 4.17 -0.80 24.20
CA ALA A 359 3.11 -1.58 24.83
C ALA A 359 2.94 -1.20 26.31
N TYR A 360 4.06 -1.00 27.04
CA TYR A 360 4.04 -0.58 28.45
C TYR A 360 3.43 0.82 28.65
N ASN A 361 3.83 1.82 27.85
CA ASN A 361 3.32 3.18 27.99
C ASN A 361 1.82 3.31 27.64
N ALA A 362 1.34 2.55 26.65
CA ALA A 362 -0.07 2.58 26.25
C ALA A 362 -1.02 1.95 27.28
N VAL A 363 -0.50 1.15 28.23
CA VAL A 363 -1.27 0.50 29.29
C VAL A 363 -1.32 1.35 30.56
N HIS A 364 -0.38 2.28 30.76
CA HIS A 364 -0.24 3.07 31.99
C HIS A 364 -0.60 4.56 31.82
N GLU A 365 -1.18 4.94 30.68
CA GLU A 365 -1.69 6.29 30.40
C GLU A 365 -3.20 6.46 30.69
N TYR A 366 -3.84 5.55 31.45
CA TYR A 366 -5.24 5.66 31.86
C TYR A 366 -5.42 5.49 33.37
#